data_AF-A0A1F5WYR7-F1
#
_entry.id   AF-A0A1F5WYR7-F1
#
_cell.length_a   1.000
_cell.length_b   1.000
_cell.length_c   1.000
_cell.angle_alpha   90.00
_cell.angle_beta   90.00
_cell.angle_gamma   90.00
#
_symmetry.space_group_name_H-M   'P 1'
#
loop_
_entity.id
_entity.type
_entity.pdbx_description
1 polymer ?
#
loop_
_entity_poly.entity_id
_entity_poly.type
_entity_poly.pdbx_seq_one_letter_code
_entity_poly.pdbx_strand_id
1 'polypeptide(L)'
;MLFLNSVSPAFAQAGAGSTAGDRAAKLEEAKAKRIELIKARANEEIDRRIKALDKLLEHVQKMKRVSDAQKNSTASMVAGEKAKLETMRAKIAADTDLETLKADQRSIAESYRIFALIMPQAAILVAADRIKVIADNLITIGGKLESRINEAKNSGKDVASLELLLADYKAEIANAISKADAAINGVSSLTPDNGDTAKAASNRAALQAAKENIRKGMEDLRAAREDARKIVQGLKSIGAAPNASASSTVPRE
;
A
#
# COMPACT_ATOMS: atom_id res chain seq x y z
N MET A 1 -102.27 4.11 6.61
CA MET A 1 -101.55 4.74 5.48
C MET A 1 -100.10 4.90 5.92
N LEU A 2 -99.16 4.03 5.51
CA LEU A 2 -98.29 4.19 4.31
C LEU A 2 -97.94 5.67 4.07
N PHE A 3 -96.69 6.13 4.16
CA PHE A 3 -95.55 5.69 3.33
C PHE A 3 -94.16 6.13 3.89
N LEU A 4 -93.17 5.23 3.67
CA LEU A 4 -91.80 5.42 3.15
C LEU A 4 -90.73 6.31 3.83
N ASN A 5 -89.66 5.60 4.26
CA ASN A 5 -88.23 5.80 3.97
C ASN A 5 -87.55 7.18 4.09
N SER A 6 -86.52 7.23 4.94
CA SER A 6 -85.13 7.50 4.48
C SER A 6 -84.11 7.14 5.57
N VAL A 7 -83.28 6.15 5.28
CA VAL A 7 -82.01 5.85 5.96
C VAL A 7 -80.91 6.49 5.13
N SER A 8 -80.02 7.27 5.76
CA SER A 8 -78.57 7.47 5.48
C SER A 8 -78.09 8.86 5.96
N PRO A 9 -76.78 9.08 6.20
CA PRO A 9 -75.80 8.21 6.84
C PRO A 9 -75.01 8.95 7.95
N ALA A 10 -74.40 8.18 8.85
CA ALA A 10 -73.25 8.63 9.61
C ALA A 10 -72.09 8.88 8.64
N PHE A 11 -71.68 10.14 8.47
CA PHE A 11 -70.36 10.44 7.93
C PHE A 11 -69.34 10.43 9.06
N ALA A 12 -68.69 9.28 9.13
CA ALA A 12 -67.42 9.07 9.80
C ALA A 12 -66.30 9.92 9.19
N GLN A 13 -65.24 10.00 9.98
CA GLN A 13 -63.86 10.30 9.59
C GLN A 13 -63.53 11.78 9.38
N ALA A 14 -63.15 12.40 10.51
CA ALA A 14 -62.05 13.35 10.52
C ALA A 14 -60.79 12.67 9.91
N GLY A 15 -60.63 12.80 8.60
CA GLY A 15 -59.36 12.56 7.93
C GLY A 15 -58.45 13.73 8.25
N ALA A 16 -57.63 13.59 9.29
CA ALA A 16 -56.53 14.50 9.58
C ALA A 16 -55.53 14.49 8.41
N GLY A 17 -55.79 15.32 7.40
CA GLY A 17 -54.81 15.67 6.39
C GLY A 17 -53.64 16.36 7.10
N SER A 18 -52.44 15.77 7.00
CA SER A 18 -51.23 16.37 7.58
C SER A 18 -51.18 17.85 7.23
N THR A 19 -51.11 18.72 8.22
CA THR A 19 -51.07 20.16 7.99
C THR A 19 -49.80 20.54 7.22
N ALA A 20 -49.77 21.71 6.59
CA ALA A 20 -48.56 22.20 5.92
C ALA A 20 -47.35 22.25 6.88
N GLY A 21 -47.58 22.47 8.18
CA GLY A 21 -46.57 22.42 9.24
C GLY A 21 -45.99 21.02 9.45
N ASP A 22 -46.82 19.97 9.44
CA ASP A 22 -46.35 18.58 9.58
C ASP A 22 -45.47 18.13 8.40
N ARG A 23 -45.78 18.63 7.19
CA ARG A 23 -44.98 18.35 5.99
C ARG A 23 -43.63 19.07 6.04
N ALA A 24 -43.61 20.33 6.49
CA ALA A 24 -42.37 21.09 6.66
C ALA A 24 -41.46 20.45 7.72
N ALA A 25 -42.01 20.03 8.87
CA ALA A 25 -41.26 19.36 9.92
C ALA A 25 -40.64 18.03 9.45
N LYS A 26 -41.40 17.19 8.74
CA LYS A 26 -40.89 15.94 8.15
C LYS A 26 -39.79 16.18 7.11
N LEU A 27 -39.88 17.25 6.34
CA LEU A 27 -38.86 17.61 5.36
C LEU A 27 -37.55 18.04 6.04
N GLU A 28 -37.64 18.84 7.10
CA GLU A 28 -36.45 19.25 7.87
C GLU A 28 -35.81 18.07 8.60
N GLU A 29 -36.60 17.16 9.18
CA GLU A 29 -36.09 15.92 9.78
C GLU A 29 -35.37 15.04 8.73
N ALA A 30 -35.97 14.90 7.53
CA ALA A 30 -35.36 14.15 6.44
C ALA A 30 -34.06 14.78 5.94
N LYS A 31 -33.98 16.11 5.87
CA LYS A 31 -32.76 16.85 5.53
C LYS A 31 -31.66 16.63 6.58
N ALA A 32 -32.00 16.77 7.87
CA ALA A 32 -31.06 16.54 8.96
C ALA A 32 -30.48 15.11 8.94
N LYS A 33 -31.34 14.10 8.79
CA LYS A 33 -30.89 12.69 8.63
C LYS A 33 -29.97 12.50 7.43
N ARG A 34 -30.23 13.19 6.32
CA ARG A 34 -29.41 13.11 5.11
C ARG A 34 -28.04 13.76 5.30
N ILE A 35 -27.97 14.89 6.01
CA ILE A 35 -26.72 15.55 6.39
C ILE A 35 -25.86 14.60 7.23
N GLU A 36 -26.43 14.04 8.30
CA GLU A 36 -25.71 13.11 9.18
C GLU A 36 -25.19 11.87 8.43
N LEU A 37 -25.99 11.29 7.53
CA LEU A 37 -25.57 10.16 6.70
C LEU A 37 -24.37 10.50 5.80
N ILE A 38 -24.35 11.70 5.21
CA ILE A 38 -23.25 12.13 4.33
C ILE A 38 -21.99 12.39 5.16
N LYS A 39 -22.11 13.05 6.32
CA LYS A 39 -21.00 13.26 7.26
C LYS A 39 -20.39 11.93 7.71
N ALA A 40 -21.23 10.97 8.11
CA ALA A 40 -20.78 9.65 8.54
C ALA A 40 -19.96 8.93 7.44
N ARG A 41 -20.46 8.92 6.20
CA ARG A 41 -19.75 8.29 5.06
C ARG A 41 -18.43 8.99 4.74
N ALA A 42 -18.41 10.32 4.79
CA ALA A 42 -17.19 11.08 4.55
C ALA A 42 -16.13 10.80 5.63
N ASN A 43 -16.54 10.75 6.90
CA ASN A 43 -15.66 10.42 8.01
C ASN A 43 -15.10 8.99 7.90
N GLU A 44 -15.92 8.01 7.54
CA GLU A 44 -15.46 6.63 7.34
C GLU A 44 -14.38 6.54 6.24
N GLU A 45 -14.56 7.28 5.13
CA GLU A 45 -13.58 7.34 4.05
C GLU A 45 -12.27 8.01 4.50
N ILE A 46 -12.35 9.09 5.28
CA ILE A 46 -11.20 9.79 5.86
C ILE A 46 -10.45 8.85 6.82
N ASP A 47 -11.16 8.19 7.74
CA ASP A 47 -10.58 7.27 8.73
C ASP A 47 -9.83 6.13 8.05
N ARG A 48 -10.45 5.53 7.02
CA ARG A 48 -9.83 4.48 6.23
C ARG A 48 -8.51 4.93 5.60
N ARG A 49 -8.47 6.14 5.04
CA ARG A 49 -7.27 6.70 4.42
C ARG A 49 -6.19 7.03 5.44
N ILE A 50 -6.56 7.65 6.56
CA ILE A 50 -5.62 7.96 7.66
C ILE A 50 -4.98 6.67 8.19
N LYS A 51 -5.78 5.62 8.43
CA LYS A 51 -5.27 4.32 8.87
C LYS A 51 -4.29 3.69 7.87
N ALA A 52 -4.54 3.85 6.57
CA ALA A 52 -3.63 3.38 5.52
C ALA A 52 -2.32 4.18 5.50
N LEU A 53 -2.38 5.50 5.69
CA LEU A 53 -1.23 6.40 5.78
C LEU A 53 -0.38 6.11 7.02
N ASP A 54 -1.00 5.87 8.18
CA ASP A 54 -0.30 5.56 9.43
C ASP A 54 0.48 4.24 9.31
N LYS A 55 -0.16 3.19 8.79
CA LYS A 55 0.52 1.91 8.53
C LYS A 55 1.70 2.05 7.57
N LEU A 56 1.56 2.92 6.57
CA LEU A 56 2.62 3.18 5.60
C LEU A 56 3.79 3.95 6.24
N LEU A 57 3.50 4.92 7.11
CA LEU A 57 4.50 5.67 7.86
C LEU A 57 5.34 4.75 8.76
N GLU A 58 4.69 3.81 9.46
CA GLU A 58 5.39 2.79 10.25
C GLU A 58 6.38 1.97 9.41
N HIS A 59 5.99 1.62 8.18
CA HIS A 59 6.87 0.89 7.28
C HIS A 59 8.03 1.75 6.77
N VAL A 60 7.76 3.02 6.42
CA VAL A 60 8.78 3.97 5.98
C VAL A 60 9.85 4.19 7.07
N GLN A 61 9.44 4.29 8.33
CA GLN A 61 10.34 4.44 9.47
C GLN A 61 11.25 3.23 9.69
N LYS A 62 10.81 2.03 9.30
CA LYS A 62 11.58 0.78 9.43
C LYS A 62 12.55 0.53 8.27
N MET A 63 12.53 1.35 7.22
CA MET A 63 13.43 1.18 6.08
C MET A 63 14.89 1.38 6.50
N LYS A 64 15.81 0.57 5.96
CA LYS A 64 17.23 0.58 6.33
C LYS A 64 18.19 0.92 5.17
N ARG A 65 17.75 0.70 3.94
CA ARG A 65 18.51 0.75 2.69
C ARG A 65 18.03 1.81 1.70
N VAL A 66 16.97 2.54 2.04
CA VAL A 66 16.59 3.81 1.41
C VAL A 66 17.31 4.96 2.13
N SER A 67 17.69 6.03 1.41
CA SER A 67 18.38 7.17 2.02
C SER A 67 17.47 7.91 3.04
N ASP A 68 18.07 8.52 4.05
CA ASP A 68 17.31 9.27 5.06
C ASP A 68 16.59 10.48 4.44
N ALA A 69 17.18 11.11 3.44
CA ALA A 69 16.51 12.17 2.67
C ALA A 69 15.21 11.68 2.02
N GLN A 70 15.22 10.49 1.41
CA GLN A 70 14.04 9.89 0.79
C GLN A 70 13.00 9.43 1.83
N LYS A 71 13.44 8.85 2.95
CA LYS A 71 12.55 8.52 4.08
C LYS A 71 11.84 9.77 4.59
N ASN A 72 12.59 10.82 4.89
CA ASN A 72 12.08 12.07 5.44
C ASN A 72 11.14 12.79 4.46
N SER A 73 11.49 12.81 3.17
CA SER A 73 10.62 13.35 2.13
C SER A 73 9.29 12.59 2.07
N THR A 74 9.34 11.25 2.05
CA THR A 74 8.14 10.40 2.00
C THR A 74 7.29 10.54 3.27
N ALA A 75 7.92 10.53 4.45
CA ALA A 75 7.25 10.76 5.72
C ALA A 75 6.56 12.13 5.78
N SER A 76 7.22 13.17 5.26
CA SER A 76 6.64 14.52 5.18
C SER A 76 5.44 14.59 4.24
N MET A 77 5.51 13.92 3.08
CA MET A 77 4.37 13.81 2.16
C MET A 77 3.17 13.10 2.80
N VAL A 78 3.42 11.98 3.48
CA VAL A 78 2.39 11.22 4.20
C VAL A 78 1.75 12.05 5.31
N ALA A 79 2.56 12.74 6.12
CA ALA A 79 2.09 13.62 7.20
C ALA A 79 1.28 14.81 6.65
N GLY A 80 1.73 15.43 5.55
CA GLY A 80 1.02 16.51 4.90
C GLY A 80 -0.35 16.08 4.35
N GLU A 81 -0.45 14.88 3.78
CA GLU A 81 -1.74 14.35 3.31
C GLU A 81 -2.69 14.03 4.48
N LYS A 82 -2.16 13.48 5.58
CA LYS A 82 -2.95 13.27 6.80
C LYS A 82 -3.52 14.59 7.34
N ALA A 83 -2.72 15.64 7.40
CA ALA A 83 -3.17 16.96 7.84
C ALA A 83 -4.29 17.54 6.95
N LYS A 84 -4.22 17.33 5.63
CA LYS A 84 -5.29 17.71 4.71
C LYS A 84 -6.59 16.95 4.97
N LEU A 85 -6.50 15.65 5.21
CA LEU A 85 -7.66 14.80 5.53
C LEU A 85 -8.31 15.23 6.85
N GLU A 86 -7.52 15.54 7.89
CA GLU A 86 -8.03 16.08 9.16
C GLU A 86 -8.70 17.46 8.98
N THR A 87 -8.13 18.32 8.13
CA THR A 87 -8.74 19.61 7.78
C THR A 87 -10.09 19.41 7.07
N MET A 88 -10.18 18.44 6.15
CA MET A 88 -11.45 18.09 5.49
C MET A 88 -12.47 17.55 6.48
N ARG A 89 -12.05 16.71 7.44
CA ARG A 89 -12.91 16.21 8.52
C ARG A 89 -13.53 17.37 9.30
N ALA A 90 -12.72 18.36 9.68
CA ALA A 90 -13.20 19.52 10.43
C ALA A 90 -14.21 20.36 9.64
N LYS A 91 -13.98 20.57 8.33
CA LYS A 91 -14.92 21.28 7.45
C LYS A 91 -16.28 20.56 7.35
N ILE A 92 -16.23 19.26 7.05
CA ILE A 92 -17.43 18.42 6.92
C ILE A 92 -18.22 18.35 8.24
N ALA A 93 -17.54 18.36 9.38
CA ALA A 93 -18.21 18.44 10.67
C ALA A 93 -18.97 19.76 10.85
N ALA A 94 -18.41 20.88 10.38
CA ALA A 94 -18.98 22.22 10.48
C ALA A 94 -20.12 22.49 9.49
N ASP A 95 -20.25 21.72 8.40
CA ASP A 95 -21.29 21.93 7.40
C ASP A 95 -22.71 21.73 7.96
N THR A 96 -23.56 22.73 7.78
CA THR A 96 -24.97 22.70 8.22
C THR A 96 -25.97 22.62 7.08
N ASP A 97 -25.54 22.83 5.84
CA ASP A 97 -26.39 22.76 4.65
C ASP A 97 -25.91 21.67 3.68
N LEU A 98 -26.86 21.16 2.89
CA LEU A 98 -26.63 20.01 2.01
C LEU A 98 -25.80 20.36 0.76
N GLU A 99 -25.76 21.63 0.35
CA GLU A 99 -25.05 22.05 -0.86
C GLU A 99 -23.55 22.15 -0.58
N THR A 100 -23.18 22.86 0.49
CA THR A 100 -21.81 22.97 0.99
C THR A 100 -21.26 21.60 1.33
N LEU A 101 -22.01 20.77 2.06
CA LEU A 101 -21.60 19.41 2.42
C LEU A 101 -21.30 18.53 1.20
N LYS A 102 -22.07 18.67 0.12
CA LYS A 102 -21.79 17.93 -1.12
C LYS A 102 -20.55 18.45 -1.84
N ALA A 103 -20.31 19.77 -1.82
CA ALA A 103 -19.11 20.36 -2.40
C ALA A 103 -17.86 19.89 -1.64
N ASP A 104 -17.88 19.95 -0.31
CA ASP A 104 -16.77 19.50 0.52
C ASP A 104 -16.57 17.99 0.45
N GLN A 105 -17.65 17.20 0.34
CA GLN A 105 -17.55 15.77 0.06
C GLN A 105 -16.85 15.49 -1.28
N ARG A 106 -17.09 16.28 -2.33
CA ARG A 106 -16.40 16.12 -3.62
C ARG A 106 -14.92 16.47 -3.50
N SER A 107 -14.55 17.43 -2.66
CA SER A 107 -13.14 17.77 -2.43
C SER A 107 -12.33 16.60 -1.85
N ILE A 108 -12.96 15.69 -1.07
CA ILE A 108 -12.33 14.43 -0.63
C ILE A 108 -11.90 13.57 -1.83
N ALA A 109 -12.69 13.56 -2.91
CA ALA A 109 -12.37 12.84 -4.14
C ALA A 109 -11.23 13.51 -4.93
N GLU A 110 -10.98 14.80 -4.76
CA GLU A 110 -9.82 15.48 -5.36
C GLU A 110 -8.54 15.15 -4.58
N SER A 111 -8.59 15.18 -3.24
CA SER A 111 -7.52 14.67 -2.37
C SER A 111 -7.21 13.19 -2.63
N TYR A 112 -8.18 12.41 -3.14
CA TYR A 112 -7.93 11.02 -3.54
C TYR A 112 -6.84 10.91 -4.61
N ARG A 113 -6.65 11.89 -5.50
CA ARG A 113 -5.58 11.84 -6.51
C ARG A 113 -4.20 11.88 -5.85
N ILE A 114 -4.04 12.70 -4.83
CA ILE A 114 -2.80 12.82 -4.07
C ILE A 114 -2.55 11.52 -3.28
N PHE A 115 -3.56 11.06 -2.56
CA PHE A 115 -3.51 9.77 -1.85
C PHE A 115 -3.18 8.60 -2.80
N ALA A 116 -3.78 8.56 -3.99
CA ALA A 116 -3.57 7.52 -5.00
C ALA A 116 -2.16 7.52 -5.60
N LEU A 117 -1.39 8.61 -5.45
CA LEU A 117 0.03 8.69 -5.81
C LEU A 117 0.95 8.32 -4.64
N ILE A 118 0.74 8.93 -3.48
CA ILE A 118 1.63 8.78 -2.31
C ILE A 118 1.63 7.32 -1.82
N MET A 119 0.46 6.68 -1.76
CA MET A 119 0.32 5.30 -1.29
C MET A 119 1.20 4.31 -2.09
N PRO A 120 1.08 4.21 -3.43
CA PRO A 120 1.92 3.28 -4.19
C PRO A 120 3.39 3.72 -4.22
N GLN A 121 3.69 5.02 -4.25
CA GLN A 121 5.07 5.52 -4.20
C GLN A 121 5.81 5.02 -2.96
N ALA A 122 5.24 5.25 -1.77
CA ALA A 122 5.84 4.81 -0.53
C ALA A 122 5.87 3.28 -0.40
N ALA A 123 4.83 2.57 -0.86
CA ALA A 123 4.83 1.10 -0.86
C ALA A 123 5.94 0.51 -1.72
N ILE A 124 6.26 1.13 -2.87
CA ILE A 124 7.37 0.73 -3.74
C ILE A 124 8.71 0.95 -3.04
N LEU A 125 8.90 2.08 -2.36
CA LEU A 125 10.12 2.33 -1.58
C LEU A 125 10.32 1.28 -0.48
N VAL A 126 9.27 0.95 0.25
CA VAL A 126 9.30 -0.11 1.29
C VAL A 126 9.63 -1.47 0.68
N ALA A 127 9.08 -1.79 -0.50
CA ALA A 127 9.36 -3.06 -1.16
C ALA A 127 10.82 -3.13 -1.67
N ALA A 128 11.33 -2.04 -2.25
CA ALA A 128 12.71 -1.93 -2.70
C ALA A 128 13.69 -2.08 -1.52
N ASP A 129 13.39 -1.44 -0.39
CA ASP A 129 14.16 -1.57 0.84
C ASP A 129 14.27 -3.03 1.30
N ARG A 130 13.14 -3.74 1.33
CA ARG A 130 13.07 -5.16 1.70
C ARG A 130 13.88 -6.04 0.74
N ILE A 131 13.83 -5.79 -0.57
CA ILE A 131 14.65 -6.50 -1.55
C ILE A 131 16.13 -6.34 -1.20
N LYS A 132 16.59 -5.11 -0.92
CA LYS A 132 18.00 -4.84 -0.58
C LYS A 132 18.41 -5.51 0.74
N VAL A 133 17.54 -5.50 1.76
CA VAL A 133 17.80 -6.24 3.02
C VAL A 133 17.94 -7.75 2.78
N ILE A 134 17.08 -8.34 1.96
CA ILE A 134 17.18 -9.77 1.62
C ILE A 134 18.47 -10.03 0.82
N ALA A 135 18.81 -9.16 -0.12
CA ALA A 135 20.03 -9.24 -0.92
C ALA A 135 21.28 -9.25 -0.02
N ASP A 136 21.37 -8.39 0.99
CA ASP A 136 22.51 -8.39 1.93
C ASP A 136 22.66 -9.71 2.71
N ASN A 137 21.53 -10.27 3.16
CA ASN A 137 21.51 -11.56 3.83
C ASN A 137 22.00 -12.67 2.89
N LEU A 138 21.59 -12.61 1.61
CA LEU A 138 22.07 -13.54 0.60
C LEU A 138 23.55 -13.33 0.28
N ILE A 139 24.07 -12.10 0.18
CA ILE A 139 25.52 -11.85 0.02
C ILE A 139 26.31 -12.54 1.14
N THR A 140 25.84 -12.43 2.39
CA THR A 140 26.46 -13.11 3.54
C THR A 140 26.44 -14.63 3.40
N ILE A 141 25.33 -15.21 2.92
CA ILE A 141 25.24 -16.65 2.65
C ILE A 141 26.17 -17.04 1.50
N GLY A 142 26.23 -16.25 0.42
CA GLY A 142 27.12 -16.43 -0.72
C GLY A 142 28.58 -16.56 -0.33
N GLY A 143 29.07 -15.70 0.56
CA GLY A 143 30.43 -15.80 1.09
C GLY A 143 30.71 -17.11 1.84
N LYS A 144 29.73 -17.62 2.59
CA LYS A 144 29.85 -18.93 3.25
C LYS A 144 29.83 -20.08 2.25
N LEU A 145 29.00 -20.01 1.22
CA LEU A 145 28.96 -21.03 0.15
C LEU A 145 30.27 -21.05 -0.65
N GLU A 146 30.78 -19.88 -1.01
CA GLU A 146 32.07 -19.72 -1.69
C GLU A 146 33.22 -20.33 -0.88
N SER A 147 33.27 -20.07 0.43
CA SER A 147 34.26 -20.65 1.32
C SER A 147 34.23 -22.19 1.28
N ARG A 148 33.03 -22.79 1.32
CA ARG A 148 32.87 -24.25 1.28
C ARG A 148 33.20 -24.86 -0.08
N ILE A 149 32.89 -24.16 -1.17
CA ILE A 149 33.30 -24.56 -2.53
C ILE A 149 34.83 -24.59 -2.62
N ASN A 150 35.50 -23.54 -2.12
CA ASN A 150 36.96 -23.46 -2.10
C ASN A 150 37.60 -24.56 -1.24
N GLU A 151 37.05 -24.87 -0.06
CA GLU A 151 37.49 -26.00 0.77
C GLU A 151 37.39 -27.35 0.04
N ALA A 152 36.26 -27.59 -0.64
CA ALA A 152 36.07 -28.80 -1.44
C ALA A 152 37.06 -28.88 -2.60
N LYS A 153 37.29 -27.76 -3.31
CA LYS A 153 38.30 -27.63 -4.38
C LYS A 153 39.71 -27.95 -3.88
N ASN A 154 40.09 -27.40 -2.74
CA ASN A 154 41.39 -27.66 -2.10
C ASN A 154 41.54 -29.11 -1.63
N SER A 155 40.42 -29.79 -1.38
CA SER A 155 40.38 -31.22 -1.07
C SER A 155 40.38 -32.11 -2.33
N GLY A 156 40.65 -31.54 -3.51
CA GLY A 156 40.70 -32.26 -4.78
C GLY A 156 39.34 -32.68 -5.34
N LYS A 157 38.24 -32.08 -4.87
CA LYS A 157 36.90 -32.36 -5.41
C LYS A 157 36.66 -31.55 -6.68
N ASP A 158 35.92 -32.14 -7.63
CA ASP A 158 35.40 -31.39 -8.78
C ASP A 158 34.23 -30.50 -8.32
N VAL A 159 34.42 -29.19 -8.48
CA VAL A 159 33.48 -28.15 -8.07
C VAL A 159 33.01 -27.27 -9.22
N ALA A 160 33.33 -27.61 -10.48
CA ALA A 160 33.10 -26.73 -11.62
C ALA A 160 31.62 -26.32 -11.76
N SER A 161 30.69 -27.25 -11.54
CA SER A 161 29.25 -26.96 -11.57
C SER A 161 28.79 -26.08 -10.41
N LEU A 162 29.43 -26.16 -9.24
CA LEU A 162 29.12 -25.34 -8.06
C LEU A 162 29.62 -23.90 -8.24
N GLU A 163 30.77 -23.72 -8.88
CA GLU A 163 31.31 -22.40 -9.23
C GLU A 163 30.39 -21.67 -10.22
N LEU A 164 29.82 -22.38 -11.20
CA LEU A 164 28.83 -21.82 -12.12
C LEU A 164 27.55 -21.39 -11.39
N LEU A 165 27.02 -22.23 -10.49
CA LEU A 165 25.86 -21.89 -9.67
C LEU A 165 26.14 -20.71 -8.74
N LEU A 166 27.35 -20.60 -8.19
CA LEU A 166 27.74 -19.46 -7.35
C LEU A 166 27.85 -18.16 -8.15
N ALA A 167 28.33 -18.23 -9.39
CA ALA A 167 28.37 -17.08 -10.28
C ALA A 167 26.95 -16.59 -10.60
N ASP A 168 26.04 -17.51 -10.96
CA ASP A 168 24.63 -17.22 -11.22
C ASP A 168 23.93 -16.64 -9.99
N TYR A 169 24.13 -17.27 -8.82
CA TYR A 169 23.68 -16.77 -7.52
C TYR A 169 24.06 -15.31 -7.26
N LYS A 170 25.33 -14.95 -7.49
CA LYS A 170 25.82 -13.58 -7.31
C LYS A 170 25.22 -12.62 -8.34
N ALA A 171 25.06 -13.06 -9.58
CA ALA A 171 24.45 -12.27 -10.63
C ALA A 171 22.98 -11.95 -10.32
N GLU A 172 22.21 -12.92 -9.84
CA GLU A 172 20.80 -12.72 -9.50
C GLU A 172 20.61 -11.77 -8.32
N ILE A 173 21.50 -11.82 -7.32
CA ILE A 173 21.48 -10.82 -6.24
C ILE A 173 21.77 -9.41 -6.77
N ALA A 174 22.75 -9.27 -7.66
CA ALA A 174 23.09 -7.98 -8.27
C ALA A 174 21.94 -7.44 -9.13
N ASN A 175 21.27 -8.31 -9.89
CA ASN A 175 20.07 -7.99 -10.66
C ASN A 175 18.96 -7.48 -9.74
N ALA A 176 18.67 -8.19 -8.65
CA ALA A 176 17.65 -7.80 -7.68
C ALA A 176 17.90 -6.40 -7.09
N ILE A 177 19.15 -6.10 -6.72
CA ILE A 177 19.55 -4.78 -6.22
C ILE A 177 19.33 -3.71 -7.29
N SER A 178 19.78 -3.97 -8.52
CA SER A 178 19.59 -3.04 -9.66
C SER A 178 18.11 -2.76 -9.93
N LYS A 179 17.24 -3.77 -9.84
CA LYS A 179 15.78 -3.58 -9.97
C LYS A 179 15.20 -2.76 -8.82
N ALA A 180 15.65 -2.99 -7.58
CA ALA A 180 15.23 -2.18 -6.44
C ALA A 180 15.61 -0.71 -6.62
N ASP A 181 16.84 -0.44 -7.07
CA ASP A 181 17.31 0.94 -7.32
C ASP A 181 16.56 1.60 -8.48
N ALA A 182 16.30 0.87 -9.57
CA ALA A 182 15.47 1.36 -10.67
C ALA A 182 14.04 1.69 -10.22
N ALA A 183 13.46 0.89 -9.32
CA ALA A 183 12.14 1.16 -8.76
C ALA A 183 12.15 2.42 -7.87
N ILE A 184 13.17 2.59 -7.01
CA ILE A 184 13.33 3.79 -6.18
C ILE A 184 13.45 5.04 -7.05
N ASN A 185 14.37 5.03 -8.01
CA ASN A 185 14.63 6.17 -8.89
C ASN A 185 13.40 6.52 -9.75
N GLY A 186 12.65 5.51 -10.18
CA GLY A 186 11.43 5.70 -10.97
C GLY A 186 10.29 6.38 -10.21
N VAL A 187 10.30 6.36 -8.87
CA VAL A 187 9.21 6.93 -8.06
C VAL A 187 9.63 8.10 -7.19
N SER A 188 10.92 8.34 -6.96
CA SER A 188 11.40 9.33 -5.99
C SER A 188 11.07 10.79 -6.34
N SER A 189 10.87 11.10 -7.63
CA SER A 189 10.57 12.45 -8.11
C SER A 189 9.10 12.67 -8.46
N LEU A 190 8.24 11.66 -8.27
CA LEU A 190 6.83 11.80 -8.61
C LEU A 190 6.16 12.80 -7.67
N THR A 191 5.34 13.66 -8.27
CA THR A 191 4.59 14.69 -7.57
C THR A 191 3.13 14.65 -7.99
N PRO A 192 2.20 15.13 -7.13
CA PRO A 192 0.79 15.18 -7.46
C PRO A 192 0.54 15.83 -8.82
N ASP A 193 -0.40 15.27 -9.55
CA ASP A 193 -0.73 15.74 -10.90
C ASP A 193 -1.53 17.06 -10.89
N ASN A 194 -2.16 17.43 -9.77
CA ASN A 194 -2.93 18.67 -9.59
C ASN A 194 -3.98 18.92 -10.68
N GLY A 195 -4.59 17.86 -11.24
CA GLY A 195 -5.55 18.02 -12.33
C GLY A 195 -5.00 17.66 -13.70
N ASP A 196 -3.68 17.76 -13.90
CA ASP A 196 -3.01 17.50 -15.18
C ASP A 196 -3.11 16.02 -15.58
N THR A 197 -3.81 15.74 -16.68
CA THR A 197 -4.05 14.39 -17.16
C THR A 197 -2.80 13.75 -17.77
N ALA A 198 -1.92 14.54 -18.40
CA ALA A 198 -0.66 14.05 -18.95
C ALA A 198 0.29 13.65 -17.83
N LYS A 199 0.39 14.48 -16.79
CA LYS A 199 1.16 14.15 -15.58
C LYS A 199 0.58 12.95 -14.83
N ALA A 200 -0.74 12.83 -14.73
CA ALA A 200 -1.38 11.66 -14.13
C ALA A 200 -1.06 10.36 -14.91
N ALA A 201 -1.05 10.42 -16.25
CA ALA A 201 -0.67 9.29 -17.09
C ALA A 201 0.81 8.92 -16.93
N SER A 202 1.70 9.91 -16.91
CA SER A 202 3.14 9.72 -16.68
C SER A 202 3.41 9.11 -15.30
N ASN A 203 2.80 9.64 -14.24
CA ASN A 203 2.89 9.10 -12.89
C ASN A 203 2.43 7.63 -12.84
N ARG A 204 1.30 7.30 -13.49
CA ARG A 204 0.80 5.92 -13.53
C ARG A 204 1.78 4.98 -14.25
N ALA A 205 2.36 5.40 -15.37
CA ALA A 205 3.34 4.61 -16.10
C ALA A 205 4.61 4.37 -15.27
N ALA A 206 5.12 5.40 -14.59
CA ALA A 206 6.28 5.29 -13.70
C ALA A 206 6.03 4.33 -12.54
N LEU A 207 4.86 4.43 -11.88
CA LEU A 207 4.47 3.50 -10.82
C LEU A 207 4.35 2.05 -11.33
N GLN A 208 3.82 1.85 -12.54
CA GLN A 208 3.71 0.51 -13.13
C GLN A 208 5.07 -0.09 -13.45
N ALA A 209 5.97 0.69 -14.06
CA ALA A 209 7.34 0.25 -14.34
C ALA A 209 8.10 -0.10 -13.05
N ALA A 210 7.95 0.72 -12.00
CA ALA A 210 8.58 0.47 -10.72
C ALA A 210 8.02 -0.80 -10.03
N LYS A 211 6.70 -1.04 -10.08
CA LYS A 211 6.11 -2.31 -9.60
C LYS A 211 6.65 -3.53 -10.34
N GLU A 212 6.82 -3.42 -11.64
CA GLU A 212 7.39 -4.49 -12.46
C GLU A 212 8.85 -4.77 -12.10
N ASN A 213 9.64 -3.73 -11.81
CA ASN A 213 10.99 -3.88 -11.29
C ASN A 213 10.99 -4.58 -9.91
N ILE A 214 10.09 -4.21 -8.99
CA ILE A 214 9.94 -4.90 -7.71
C ILE A 214 9.62 -6.39 -7.92
N ARG A 215 8.70 -6.72 -8.83
CA ARG A 215 8.34 -8.11 -9.15
C ARG A 215 9.55 -8.89 -9.64
N LYS A 216 10.28 -8.35 -10.63
CA LYS A 216 11.49 -8.98 -11.18
C LYS A 216 12.59 -9.14 -10.13
N GLY A 217 12.85 -8.13 -9.32
CA GLY A 217 13.84 -8.24 -8.25
C GLY A 217 13.49 -9.32 -7.22
N MET A 218 12.20 -9.55 -6.93
CA MET A 218 11.79 -10.68 -6.08
C MET A 218 11.97 -12.05 -6.77
N GLU A 219 11.85 -12.11 -8.10
CA GLU A 219 12.10 -13.32 -8.89
C GLU A 219 13.59 -13.66 -8.91
N ASP A 220 14.45 -12.67 -9.12
CA ASP A 220 15.91 -12.82 -9.06
C ASP A 220 16.35 -13.33 -7.66
N LEU A 221 15.79 -12.77 -6.57
CA LEU A 221 16.05 -13.28 -5.20
C LEU A 221 15.56 -14.71 -4.98
N ARG A 222 14.48 -15.13 -5.66
CA ARG A 222 14.01 -16.52 -5.61
C ARG A 222 14.97 -17.44 -6.37
N ALA A 223 15.42 -17.04 -7.56
CA ALA A 223 16.40 -17.77 -8.35
C ALA A 223 17.69 -18.00 -7.54
N ALA A 224 18.26 -16.93 -6.96
CA ALA A 224 19.43 -17.02 -6.08
C ALA A 224 19.20 -18.02 -4.93
N ARG A 225 18.01 -18.04 -4.31
CA ARG A 225 17.71 -19.03 -3.26
C ARG A 225 17.71 -20.47 -3.77
N GLU A 226 17.24 -20.71 -4.98
CA GLU A 226 17.30 -22.05 -5.58
C GLU A 226 18.73 -22.45 -5.91
N ASP A 227 19.58 -21.54 -6.41
CA ASP A 227 20.98 -21.87 -6.69
C ASP A 227 21.76 -22.13 -5.41
N ALA A 228 21.52 -21.36 -4.34
CA ALA A 228 22.07 -21.67 -3.02
C ALA A 228 21.70 -23.08 -2.55
N ARG A 229 20.46 -23.54 -2.79
CA ARG A 229 20.05 -24.91 -2.45
C ARG A 229 20.78 -25.95 -3.29
N LYS A 230 20.88 -25.73 -4.61
CA LYS A 230 21.63 -26.62 -5.51
C LYS A 230 23.10 -26.71 -5.11
N ILE A 231 23.73 -25.60 -4.73
CA ILE A 231 25.10 -25.57 -4.22
C ILE A 231 25.23 -26.42 -2.96
N VAL A 232 24.34 -26.24 -1.99
CA VAL A 232 24.36 -27.04 -0.74
C VAL A 232 24.18 -28.54 -1.02
N GLN A 233 23.27 -28.90 -1.94
CA GLN A 233 23.07 -30.30 -2.34
C GLN A 233 24.30 -30.87 -3.05
N GLY A 234 24.91 -30.12 -3.97
CA GLY A 234 26.11 -30.55 -4.67
C GLY A 234 27.34 -30.67 -3.77
N LEU A 235 27.52 -29.76 -2.80
CA LEU A 235 28.55 -29.89 -1.76
C LEU A 235 28.35 -31.17 -0.93
N LYS A 236 27.10 -31.54 -0.64
CA LYS A 236 26.79 -32.78 0.08
C LYS A 236 27.12 -34.02 -0.76
N SER A 237 26.79 -34.02 -2.06
CA SER A 237 27.02 -35.18 -2.93
C SER A 237 28.49 -35.46 -3.19
N ILE A 238 29.35 -34.44 -3.22
CA ILE A 238 30.81 -34.61 -3.36
C ILE A 238 31.53 -34.96 -2.05
N GLY A 239 30.77 -35.10 -0.95
CA GLY A 239 31.27 -35.47 0.36
C GLY A 239 32.08 -34.37 1.05
N ALA A 240 31.75 -33.09 0.81
CA ALA A 240 32.37 -32.00 1.55
C ALA A 240 31.98 -32.09 3.03
N ALA A 241 32.96 -32.02 3.93
CA ALA A 241 32.74 -32.20 5.37
C ALA A 241 31.72 -31.16 5.91
N PRO A 242 30.78 -31.56 6.78
CA PRO A 242 29.97 -30.60 7.52
C PRO A 242 30.85 -29.93 8.59
N ASN A 243 31.26 -28.67 8.40
CA ASN A 243 32.09 -27.99 9.40
C ASN A 243 31.24 -27.32 10.50
N ALA A 244 31.69 -27.50 11.75
CA ALA A 244 31.01 -27.20 13.03
C ALA A 244 30.82 -25.70 13.37
N SER A 245 31.08 -24.77 12.44
CA SER A 245 31.07 -23.32 12.71
C SER A 245 29.88 -22.55 12.12
N ALA A 246 28.95 -23.24 11.45
CA ALA A 246 27.76 -22.59 10.88
C ALA A 246 26.62 -22.44 11.91
N SER A 247 26.86 -21.70 13.00
CA SER A 247 25.74 -21.15 13.77
C SER A 247 25.04 -20.10 12.90
N SER A 248 23.85 -20.43 12.42
CA SER A 248 22.96 -19.53 11.67
C SER A 248 21.94 -18.87 12.59
N THR A 249 22.38 -18.26 13.69
CA THR A 249 21.55 -17.26 14.37
C THR A 249 21.56 -15.99 13.55
N VAL A 250 20.66 -15.92 12.57
CA VAL A 250 20.23 -14.63 12.00
C VAL A 250 19.38 -13.96 13.09
N PRO A 251 19.73 -12.76 13.58
CA PRO A 251 18.85 -12.02 14.47
C PRO A 251 17.53 -11.76 13.73
N ARG A 252 16.41 -12.21 14.32
CA ARG A 252 15.10 -11.72 13.92
C ARG A 252 14.99 -10.28 14.39
N GLU A 253 15.15 -9.33 13.48
CA GLU A 253 14.69 -7.95 13.66
C GLU A 253 13.34 -7.75 12.97
#